data_AF-A0A516H711-F1
#
_entry.id   AF-A0A516H711-F1
#
_cell.length_a   1.000
_cell.length_b   1.000
_cell.length_c   1.000
_cell.angle_alpha   90.00
_cell.angle_beta   90.00
_cell.angle_gamma   90.00
#
_symmetry.space_group_name_H-M   'P 1'
#
loop_
_entity.id
_entity.type
_entity.pdbx_description
1 polymer ?
#
loop_
_entity_poly.entity_id
_entity_poly.type
_entity_poly.pdbx_seq_one_letter_code
_entity_poly.pdbx_strand_id
1 'polypeptide(L)' 'MSTWEIVNRHVEAVLAEALTTGIPPETVASTLITEAIRILKTRRPVNDIRAELQFAIENLVDRDYEFMRP' A
#
# COMPACT_ATOMS: atom_id res chain seq x y z
N MET A 1 -16.56 -5.42 7.60
CA MET A 1 -15.52 -5.32 6.56
C MET A 1 -15.14 -3.86 6.40
N SER A 2 -13.93 -3.49 6.81
CA SER A 2 -13.35 -2.15 6.72
C SER A 2 -12.64 -1.96 5.38
N THR A 3 -12.41 -0.70 4.98
CA THR A 3 -11.62 -0.38 3.78
C THR A 3 -10.24 -1.02 3.81
N TRP A 4 -9.61 -1.09 4.99
CA TRP A 4 -8.31 -1.74 5.15
C TRP A 4 -8.37 -3.24 4.84
N GLU A 5 -9.38 -3.96 5.33
CA GLU A 5 -9.52 -5.41 5.08
C GLU A 5 -9.70 -5.73 3.59
N ILE A 6 -10.39 -4.86 2.84
CA ILE A 6 -10.55 -5.00 1.38
C ILE A 6 -9.21 -4.80 0.69
N VAL A 7 -8.51 -3.69 0.98
CA VAL A 7 -7.25 -3.35 0.34
C VAL A 7 -6.16 -4.36 0.69
N ASN A 8 -6.03 -4.75 1.96
CA ASN A 8 -5.01 -5.70 2.41
C ASN A 8 -5.14 -7.04 1.69
N ARG A 9 -6.35 -7.59 1.52
CA ARG A 9 -6.56 -8.82 0.76
C ARG A 9 -5.97 -8.76 -0.65
N HIS A 10 -6.14 -7.63 -1.34
CA HIS A 10 -5.61 -7.45 -2.69
C HIS A 10 -4.10 -7.20 -2.69
N VAL A 11 -3.56 -6.54 -1.66
CA VAL A 11 -2.11 -6.36 -1.46
C VAL A 11 -1.41 -7.71 -1.24
N GLU A 12 -1.96 -8.57 -0.37
CA GLU A 12 -1.40 -9.90 -0.15
C GLU A 12 -1.45 -10.76 -1.42
N ALA A 13 -2.55 -10.69 -2.18
CA ALA A 13 -2.69 -11.42 -3.44
C ALA A 13 -1.64 -10.99 -4.49
N VAL A 14 -1.40 -9.69 -4.66
CA VAL A 14 -0.40 -9.21 -5.63
C VAL A 14 1.03 -9.52 -5.18
N LEU A 15 1.32 -9.51 -3.87
CA LEU A 15 2.62 -9.92 -3.34
C LEU A 15 2.87 -11.42 -3.61
N ALA A 16 1.87 -12.27 -3.41
CA ALA A 16 1.96 -13.68 -3.75
C ALA A 16 2.19 -13.90 -5.25
N GLU A 17 1.47 -13.18 -6.12
CA GLU A 17 1.66 -13.25 -7.57
C GLU A 17 3.06 -12.75 -7.99
N ALA A 18 3.55 -11.66 -7.41
CA ALA A 18 4.87 -11.11 -7.67
C ALA A 18 5.99 -12.12 -7.36
N LEU A 19 5.86 -12.88 -6.27
CA LEU A 19 6.82 -13.94 -5.93
C LEU A 19 6.88 -15.02 -7.02
N THR A 20 5.74 -15.40 -7.62
CA THR A 20 5.72 -16.40 -8.71
C THR A 20 6.36 -15.92 -10.00
N THR A 21 6.46 -14.60 -10.19
CA THR A 21 6.97 -13.95 -11.41
C THR A 21 8.37 -13.36 -11.23
N GLY A 22 8.97 -13.51 -10.05
CA GLY A 22 10.30 -12.98 -9.72
C GLY A 22 10.33 -11.46 -9.54
N ILE A 23 9.18 -10.84 -9.28
CA ILE A 23 9.08 -9.40 -9.03
C ILE A 23 9.38 -9.13 -7.54
N PRO A 24 10.36 -8.26 -7.21
CA PRO A 24 10.67 -7.94 -5.82
C PRO A 24 9.50 -7.24 -5.09
N PRO A 25 9.25 -7.55 -3.81
CA PRO A 25 8.20 -6.88 -3.01
C PRO A 25 8.30 -5.35 -3.00
N GLU A 26 9.51 -4.79 -3.01
CA GLU A 26 9.76 -3.35 -3.03
C GLU A 26 9.27 -2.71 -4.33
N THR A 27 9.32 -3.46 -5.44
CA THR A 27 8.80 -3.02 -6.75
C THR A 27 7.27 -2.97 -6.71
N VAL A 28 6.63 -3.96 -6.09
CA VAL A 28 5.18 -3.97 -5.87
C VAL A 28 4.77 -2.79 -4.98
N ALA A 29 5.45 -2.58 -3.86
CA ALA A 29 5.17 -1.47 -2.94
C ALA A 29 5.30 -0.10 -3.62
N SER A 30 6.37 0.12 -4.39
CA SER A 30 6.58 1.36 -5.16
C SER A 30 5.47 1.60 -6.19
N THR A 31 5.00 0.52 -6.81
CA THR A 31 3.89 0.57 -7.78
C THR A 31 2.56 0.89 -7.08
N LEU A 32 2.29 0.31 -5.92
CA LEU A 32 1.10 0.60 -5.12
C LEU A 32 1.06 2.08 -4.68
N ILE A 33 2.20 2.64 -4.27
CA ILE A 33 2.31 4.08 -3.96
C ILE A 33 1.98 4.93 -5.18
N THR A 34 2.49 4.56 -6.35
CA THR A 34 2.24 5.28 -7.61
C THR A 34 0.75 5.25 -7.97
N GLU A 35 0.10 4.10 -7.83
CA GLU A 35 -1.33 3.94 -8.10
C GLU A 35 -2.20 4.70 -7.10
N ALA A 36 -1.83 4.70 -5.81
CA ALA A 36 -2.50 5.52 -4.80
C ALA A 36 -2.41 7.01 -5.17
N ILE A 37 -1.23 7.50 -5.54
CA ILE A 37 -1.04 8.90 -5.99
C ILE A 37 -1.88 9.18 -7.24
N ARG A 38 -1.89 8.27 -8.22
CA ARG A 38 -2.69 8.41 -9.45
C ARG A 38 -4.18 8.59 -9.13
N ILE A 39 -4.72 7.79 -8.21
CA ILE A 39 -6.11 7.88 -7.76
C ILE A 39 -6.36 9.20 -7.01
N LEU A 40 -5.51 9.55 -6.04
CA LEU A 40 -5.69 10.75 -5.21
C LEU A 40 -5.62 12.04 -6.04
N LYS A 41 -4.72 12.11 -7.02
CA LYS A 41 -4.58 13.28 -7.92
C LYS A 41 -5.84 13.61 -8.72
N THR A 42 -6.78 12.68 -8.84
CA THR A 42 -8.07 12.96 -9.51
C THR A 42 -8.97 13.89 -8.71
N ARG A 43 -8.75 14.03 -7.40
CA ARG A 43 -9.64 14.78 -6.49
C ARG A 43 -8.92 15.69 -5.50
N ARG A 44 -7.61 15.56 -5.33
CA ARG A 44 -6.82 16.30 -4.33
C ARG A 44 -5.65 17.03 -4.99
N PRO A 45 -5.30 18.24 -4.52
CA PRO A 45 -4.10 18.93 -4.96
C PRO A 45 -2.85 18.17 -4.49
N VAL A 46 -1.75 18.33 -5.22
CA VAL A 46 -0.50 17.59 -4.97
C VAL A 46 0.06 17.83 -3.56
N ASN A 47 -0.11 19.04 -3.01
CA ASN A 47 0.37 19.37 -1.66
C ASN A 47 -0.37 18.56 -0.57
N ASP A 48 -1.66 18.33 -0.73
CA ASP A 48 -2.47 17.55 0.21
C ASP A 48 -2.11 16.06 0.17
N ILE A 49 -1.70 15.57 -1.01
CA ILE A 49 -1.21 14.20 -1.19
C ILE A 49 0.16 14.06 -0.52
N ARG A 50 1.05 15.04 -0.69
CA ARG A 50 2.36 15.06 -0.04
C ARG A 50 2.24 15.04 1.48
N ALA A 51 1.33 15.86 2.03
CA ALA A 51 1.08 15.89 3.48
C ALA A 51 0.54 14.54 4.00
N GLU A 52 -0.36 13.90 3.25
CA GLU A 52 -0.88 12.57 3.61
C GLU A 52 0.20 11.48 3.59
N LEU A 53 1.05 11.46 2.56
CA LEU A 53 2.17 10.52 2.49
C LEU A 53 3.19 10.75 3.61
N GLN A 54 3.51 12.02 3.90
CA GLN A 54 4.40 12.35 5.02
C GLN A 54 3.83 11.87 6.35
N PHE A 55 2.54 12.15 6.60
CA PHE A 55 1.84 11.67 7.78
C PHE A 55 1.87 10.14 7.87
N ALA A 56 1.63 9.44 6.76
CA ALA A 56 1.68 7.98 6.73
C ALA A 56 3.07 7.42 7.05
N ILE A 57 4.15 8.05 6.56
CA ILE A 57 5.53 7.66 6.87
C ILE A 57 5.83 7.87 8.36
N GLU A 58 5.44 9.01 8.92
CA GLU A 58 5.71 9.38 10.31
C GLU A 58 4.88 8.56 11.33
N ASN A 59 3.72 8.07 10.91
CA ASN A 59 2.77 7.37 11.77
C ASN A 59 2.59 5.90 11.37
N LEU A 60 3.49 5.37 10.53
CA LEU A 60 3.50 3.95 10.24
C LEU A 60 3.89 3.21 11.51
N VAL A 61 2.90 2.75 12.25
CA VAL A 61 3.13 1.84 13.36
C VAL A 61 3.50 0.51 12.74
N ASP A 62 4.68 0.00 13.07
CA ASP A 62 5.03 -1.41 12.90
C ASP A 62 4.00 -2.21 13.66
N ARG A 63 2.91 -2.60 12.99
CA ARG A 63 2.04 -3.63 13.54
C ARG A 63 2.81 -4.92 13.35
N ASP A 64 3.08 -5.62 14.44
CA ASP A 64 3.51 -7.00 14.37
C ASP A 64 2.46 -7.77 13.55
N TYR A 65 2.77 -8.02 12.27
CA TYR A 65 1.97 -8.80 11.34
C TYR A 65 2.00 -10.31 11.70
N GLU A 66 2.42 -10.67 12.92
CA GLU A 66 2.47 -12.05 13.41
C GLU A 66 1.09 -12.73 13.52
N PHE A 67 -0.01 -11.99 13.39
CA PHE A 67 -1.37 -12.53 13.45
C PHE A 67 -1.98 -12.97 12.10
N MET A 68 -1.24 -12.91 10.99
CA MET A 68 -1.65 -13.55 9.74
C MET A 68 -0.71 -14.71 9.37
N ARG A 69 -0.62 -15.71 10.25
CA ARG A 69 -0.28 -17.07 9.78
C ARG A 69 -1.57 -17.70 9.22
N PRO A 70 -1.48 -18.45 8.11
CA PRO A 70 -2.62 -18.93 7.33
C PRO A 70 -3.60 -19.82 8.10
#